data_AF-A0AAD3DAA4-F1
#
_entry.id   AF-A0AAD3DAA4-F1
#
_cell.length_a   1.000
_cell.length_b   1.000
_cell.length_c   1.000
_cell.angle_alpha   90.00
_cell.angle_beta   90.00
_cell.angle_gamma   90.00
#
_symmetry.space_group_name_H-M   'P 1'
#
loop_
_entity.id
_entity.type
_entity.pdbx_description
1 polymer ?
#
loop_
_entity_poly.entity_id
_entity_poly.type
_entity_poly.pdbx_seq_one_letter_code
_entity_poly.pdbx_strand_id
1 'polypeptide(L)'
;MKYSLLFMLPILTQGFMSTPVPSHKLSCLRMSMMEEFTSLKEDLLQTVQSSTKPSLNTVTSLVDQLEQQAELVGVGQASSSSGLLNGTWECIYAPQDLTRCSPFFWAFARAVDQSKEIYDITDSIPAPLKEIGPAMQDIDLEKKTLVSKVKVATFGLATSIMTTRCNVLREEGLDRLRLKVSSTKPEESTVLKKLGPLGDLLDQQILKPFPSGEALEQVREGSSEVIMCTTFCDESLRISRNADAFNEVFVWVRKDFGENSMSMEF
;
A
#
# COMPACT_ATOMS: atom_id res chain seq x y z
N MET A 1 27.05 -13.00 55.14
CA MET A 1 25.64 -13.05 55.56
C MET A 1 24.82 -13.13 54.28
N LYS A 2 24.38 -14.30 53.79
CA LYS A 2 23.16 -15.07 54.15
C LYS A 2 21.97 -14.11 54.33
N TYR A 3 20.93 -14.09 53.47
CA TYR A 3 19.96 -15.16 53.22
C TYR A 3 19.37 -15.16 51.79
N SER A 4 19.28 -16.35 51.18
CA SER A 4 18.35 -16.69 50.09
C SER A 4 17.02 -17.12 50.69
N LEU A 5 15.90 -16.56 50.22
CA LEU A 5 14.58 -17.16 50.37
C LEU A 5 14.11 -17.67 49.01
N LEU A 6 14.17 -18.99 48.85
CA LEU A 6 13.57 -19.73 47.74
C LEU A 6 12.13 -20.10 48.18
N PHE A 7 11.11 -19.50 47.57
CA PHE A 7 9.73 -19.96 47.71
C PHE A 7 9.47 -21.04 46.64
N MET A 8 9.40 -22.30 47.08
CA MET A 8 8.90 -23.42 46.28
C MET A 8 7.37 -23.44 46.37
N LEU A 9 6.69 -23.12 45.26
CA LEU A 9 5.27 -23.38 45.09
C LEU A 9 5.07 -24.80 44.51
N PRO A 10 4.10 -25.58 45.01
CA PRO A 10 3.77 -26.89 44.45
C PRO A 10 3.04 -26.72 43.11
N ILE A 11 3.66 -27.17 42.02
CA ILE A 11 3.01 -27.31 40.72
C ILE A 11 2.06 -28.50 40.80
N LEU A 12 0.76 -28.23 40.99
CA LEU A 12 -0.31 -29.20 40.80
C LEU A 12 -0.46 -29.47 39.29
N THR A 13 0.22 -30.49 38.79
CA THR A 13 -0.04 -31.06 37.46
C THR A 13 -1.34 -31.85 37.51
N GLN A 14 -2.48 -31.17 37.39
CA GLN A 14 -3.74 -31.83 37.07
C GLN A 14 -3.65 -32.34 35.63
N GLY A 15 -3.54 -33.65 35.47
CA GLY A 15 -3.60 -34.32 34.17
C GLY A 15 -4.99 -34.17 33.57
N PHE A 16 -5.18 -33.10 32.78
CA PHE A 16 -6.32 -33.01 31.87
C PHE A 16 -6.14 -34.08 30.79
N MET A 17 -6.89 -35.17 30.93
CA MET A 17 -7.11 -36.12 29.84
C MET A 17 -7.90 -35.40 28.74
N SER A 18 -7.17 -34.78 27.80
CA SER A 18 -7.73 -34.26 26.57
C SER A 18 -8.26 -35.43 25.75
N THR A 19 -9.59 -35.57 25.70
CA THR A 19 -10.23 -36.46 24.73
C THR A 19 -9.93 -35.92 23.34
N PRO A 20 -9.37 -36.71 22.41
CA PRO A 20 -9.04 -36.24 21.08
C PRO A 20 -10.31 -35.76 20.37
N VAL A 21 -10.31 -34.51 19.90
CA VAL A 21 -11.38 -33.96 19.08
C VAL A 21 -11.42 -34.75 17.77
N PRO A 22 -12.59 -35.26 17.33
CA PRO A 22 -12.70 -35.99 16.07
C PRO A 22 -12.21 -35.15 14.89
N SER A 23 -11.25 -35.67 14.12
CA SER A 23 -10.59 -34.98 12.99
C SER A 23 -11.57 -34.39 11.97
N HIS A 24 -12.72 -35.02 11.76
CA HIS A 24 -13.76 -34.55 10.83
C HIS A 24 -14.46 -33.24 11.26
N LYS A 25 -14.52 -32.94 12.57
CA LYS A 25 -15.11 -31.68 13.03
C LYS A 25 -14.18 -30.49 12.75
N LEU A 26 -12.87 -30.70 12.85
CA LEU A 26 -11.86 -29.68 12.59
C LEU A 26 -11.77 -29.32 11.10
N SER A 27 -11.91 -30.30 10.19
CA SER A 27 -11.92 -30.04 8.76
C SER A 27 -13.14 -29.21 8.32
N CYS A 28 -14.33 -29.51 8.85
CA CYS A 28 -15.56 -28.78 8.53
C CYS A 28 -15.50 -27.32 8.99
N LEU A 29 -15.02 -27.08 10.22
CA LEU A 29 -14.84 -25.72 10.75
C LEU A 29 -13.88 -24.89 9.88
N ARG A 30 -12.75 -25.48 9.46
CA ARG A 30 -11.77 -24.78 8.63
C ARG A 30 -12.32 -24.40 7.25
N MET A 31 -13.12 -25.28 6.63
CA MET A 31 -13.76 -24.98 5.36
C MET A 31 -14.72 -23.78 5.49
N SER A 32 -15.56 -23.76 6.53
CA SER A 32 -16.47 -22.66 6.78
C SER A 32 -15.75 -21.32 6.98
N MET A 33 -14.62 -21.30 7.71
CA MET A 33 -13.85 -20.07 7.90
C MET A 33 -13.21 -19.56 6.60
N MET A 34 -12.78 -20.48 5.72
CA MET A 34 -12.20 -20.13 4.42
C MET A 34 -13.25 -19.62 3.42
N GLU A 35 -14.46 -20.17 3.46
CA GLU A 35 -15.59 -19.68 2.68
C GLU A 35 -15.96 -18.25 3.10
N GLU A 36 -16.03 -17.98 4.41
CA GLU A 36 -16.27 -16.64 4.94
C GLU A 36 -15.15 -15.65 4.56
N PHE A 37 -13.88 -16.06 4.65
CA PHE A 37 -12.75 -15.25 4.19
C PHE A 37 -12.87 -14.88 2.71
N THR A 38 -13.23 -15.86 1.87
CA THR A 38 -13.40 -15.64 0.43
C THR A 38 -14.56 -14.69 0.16
N SER A 39 -15.69 -14.87 0.86
CA SER A 39 -16.86 -13.98 0.77
C SER A 39 -16.50 -12.54 1.15
N LEU A 40 -15.78 -12.32 2.25
CA LEU A 40 -15.35 -10.97 2.68
C LEU A 40 -14.45 -10.29 1.65
N LYS A 41 -13.56 -11.05 1.02
CA LYS A 41 -12.68 -10.56 -0.05
C LYS A 41 -13.48 -10.13 -1.28
N GLU A 42 -14.45 -10.94 -1.69
CA GLU A 42 -15.36 -10.64 -2.80
C GLU A 42 -16.22 -9.41 -2.49
N ASP A 43 -16.80 -9.33 -1.29
CA ASP A 43 -17.60 -8.20 -0.81
C ASP A 43 -16.80 -6.90 -0.82
N LEU A 44 -15.53 -6.94 -0.34
CA LEU A 44 -14.64 -5.79 -0.38
C LEU A 44 -14.38 -5.33 -1.82
N LEU A 45 -14.00 -6.26 -2.71
CA LEU A 45 -13.71 -5.96 -4.11
C LEU A 45 -14.93 -5.39 -4.84
N GLN A 46 -16.09 -6.00 -4.66
CA GLN A 46 -17.35 -5.53 -5.24
C GLN A 46 -17.72 -4.14 -4.71
N THR A 47 -17.53 -3.90 -3.40
CA THR A 47 -17.83 -2.61 -2.77
C THR A 47 -16.95 -1.50 -3.34
N VAL A 48 -15.63 -1.72 -3.44
CA VAL A 48 -14.71 -0.68 -3.93
C VAL A 48 -14.77 -0.47 -5.43
N GLN A 49 -15.21 -1.46 -6.21
CA GLN A 49 -15.41 -1.37 -7.66
C GLN A 49 -16.82 -0.90 -8.07
N SER A 50 -17.69 -0.62 -7.09
CA SER A 50 -19.04 -0.16 -7.38
C SER A 50 -19.04 1.21 -8.08
N SER A 51 -20.13 1.53 -8.78
CA SER A 51 -20.26 2.78 -9.55
C SER A 51 -20.24 4.04 -8.67
N THR A 52 -20.57 3.91 -7.39
CA THR A 52 -20.54 5.00 -6.41
C THR A 52 -19.42 4.74 -5.42
N LYS A 53 -18.51 5.70 -5.26
CA LYS A 53 -17.38 5.54 -4.34
C LYS A 53 -17.89 5.26 -2.90
N PRO A 54 -17.49 4.13 -2.27
CA PRO A 54 -17.93 3.81 -0.91
C PRO A 54 -17.27 4.72 0.13
N SER A 55 -17.95 4.89 1.27
CA SER A 55 -17.43 5.68 2.38
C SER A 55 -16.20 5.02 3.01
N LEU A 56 -15.32 5.82 3.62
CA LEU A 56 -14.16 5.31 4.37
C LEU A 56 -14.57 4.33 5.47
N ASN A 57 -15.64 4.61 6.20
CA ASN A 57 -16.12 3.74 7.29
C ASN A 57 -16.57 2.38 6.77
N THR A 58 -17.26 2.35 5.62
CA THR A 58 -17.70 1.11 4.98
C THR A 58 -16.50 0.24 4.59
N VAL A 59 -15.52 0.82 3.91
CA VAL A 59 -14.33 0.09 3.47
C VAL A 59 -13.48 -0.36 4.65
N THR A 60 -13.28 0.50 5.64
CA THR A 60 -12.52 0.17 6.86
C THR A 60 -13.15 -1.01 7.60
N SER A 61 -14.48 -1.01 7.77
CA SER A 61 -15.19 -2.10 8.41
C SER A 61 -15.02 -3.46 7.69
N LEU A 62 -15.05 -3.46 6.35
CA LEU A 62 -14.82 -4.66 5.55
C LEU A 62 -13.36 -5.14 5.64
N VAL A 63 -12.41 -4.20 5.61
CA VAL A 63 -10.98 -4.49 5.75
C VAL A 63 -10.67 -5.06 7.13
N ASP A 64 -11.22 -4.49 8.20
CA ASP A 64 -11.01 -4.99 9.57
C ASP A 64 -11.56 -6.42 9.72
N GLN A 65 -12.73 -6.73 9.14
CA GLN A 65 -13.30 -8.08 9.14
C GLN A 65 -12.44 -9.05 8.33
N LEU A 66 -11.98 -8.63 7.14
CA LEU A 66 -11.09 -9.42 6.29
C LEU A 66 -9.78 -9.74 7.01
N GLU A 67 -9.14 -8.74 7.64
CA GLU A 67 -7.88 -8.89 8.35
C GLU A 67 -8.02 -9.86 9.55
N GLN A 68 -9.09 -9.73 10.33
CA GLN A 68 -9.40 -10.65 11.42
C GLN A 68 -9.62 -12.08 10.92
N GLN A 69 -10.41 -12.26 9.86
CA GLN A 69 -10.69 -13.59 9.33
C GLN A 69 -9.43 -14.21 8.71
N ALA A 70 -8.61 -13.42 8.02
CA ALA A 70 -7.32 -13.84 7.45
C ALA A 70 -6.38 -14.38 8.52
N GLU A 71 -6.31 -13.72 9.69
CA GLU A 71 -5.57 -14.20 10.86
C GLU A 71 -6.07 -15.55 11.35
N LEU A 72 -7.39 -15.72 11.47
CA LEU A 72 -7.99 -16.99 11.91
C LEU A 72 -7.69 -18.16 10.97
N VAL A 73 -7.66 -17.93 9.65
CA VAL A 73 -7.37 -18.97 8.65
C VAL A 73 -5.87 -19.12 8.34
N GLY A 74 -5.02 -18.24 8.86
CA GLY A 74 -3.57 -18.23 8.61
C GLY A 74 -3.20 -17.81 7.19
N VAL A 75 -4.00 -16.95 6.55
CA VAL A 75 -3.79 -16.44 5.19
C VAL A 75 -3.41 -14.97 5.25
N GLY A 76 -2.71 -14.48 4.22
CA GLY A 76 -2.61 -13.06 3.91
C GLY A 76 -1.90 -12.22 4.98
N GLN A 77 -1.07 -12.85 5.80
CA GLN A 77 -0.42 -12.21 6.93
C GLN A 77 0.46 -11.05 6.46
N ALA A 78 0.46 -9.99 7.26
CA ALA A 78 1.29 -8.81 7.08
C ALA A 78 2.76 -9.23 6.99
N SER A 79 3.29 -9.32 5.78
CA SER A 79 4.66 -9.76 5.55
C SER A 79 5.29 -8.89 4.47
N SER A 80 5.79 -7.75 4.92
CA SER A 80 6.75 -6.89 4.22
C SER A 80 8.00 -7.65 3.75
N SER A 81 8.28 -8.81 4.38
CA SER A 81 9.36 -9.74 4.03
C SER A 81 8.92 -10.87 3.11
N SER A 82 7.62 -11.04 2.83
CA SER A 82 7.15 -12.09 1.93
C SER A 82 7.39 -11.66 0.48
N GLY A 83 7.79 -12.61 -0.36
CA GLY A 83 7.89 -12.40 -1.80
C GLY A 83 6.55 -11.99 -2.45
N LEU A 84 5.43 -12.05 -1.71
CA LEU A 84 4.13 -11.59 -2.18
C LEU A 84 4.11 -10.07 -2.39
N LEU A 85 4.87 -9.27 -1.64
CA LEU A 85 4.79 -7.82 -1.83
C LEU A 85 5.42 -7.36 -3.15
N ASN A 86 6.37 -8.13 -3.70
CA ASN A 86 7.01 -7.87 -4.98
C ASN A 86 6.03 -7.91 -6.15
N GLY A 87 6.24 -7.05 -7.13
CA GLY A 87 5.49 -6.98 -8.37
C GLY A 87 4.65 -5.72 -8.51
N THR A 88 3.72 -5.77 -9.45
CA THR A 88 2.92 -4.61 -9.86
C THR A 88 1.52 -4.67 -9.26
N TRP A 89 1.13 -3.57 -8.63
CA TRP A 89 -0.14 -3.38 -7.93
C TRP A 89 -0.91 -2.19 -8.49
N GLU A 90 -2.22 -2.32 -8.69
CA GLU A 90 -3.13 -1.22 -9.01
C GLU A 90 -3.94 -0.83 -7.77
N CYS A 91 -3.95 0.46 -7.43
CA CYS A 91 -4.82 0.99 -6.38
C CYS A 91 -6.25 1.12 -6.92
N ILE A 92 -7.17 0.37 -6.34
CA ILE A 92 -8.59 0.40 -6.72
C ILE A 92 -9.44 1.18 -5.70
N TYR A 93 -8.86 1.55 -4.57
CA TYR A 93 -9.50 2.43 -3.59
C TYR A 93 -8.49 3.29 -2.85
N ALA A 94 -8.83 4.58 -2.72
CA ALA A 94 -8.20 5.53 -1.81
C ALA A 94 -9.28 6.37 -1.11
N PRO A 95 -9.09 6.80 0.14
CA PRO A 95 -10.09 7.56 0.90
C PRO A 95 -10.48 8.88 0.24
N GLN A 96 -9.53 9.59 -0.37
CA GLN A 96 -9.78 10.84 -1.11
C GLN A 96 -9.61 10.61 -2.62
N ASP A 97 -8.42 10.83 -3.17
CA ASP A 97 -8.14 10.63 -4.58
C ASP A 97 -7.01 9.60 -4.76
N LEU A 98 -6.93 8.96 -5.93
CA LEU A 98 -5.89 7.95 -6.18
C LEU A 98 -4.48 8.54 -6.23
N THR A 99 -4.32 9.87 -6.30
CA THR A 99 -2.99 10.49 -6.17
C THR A 99 -2.47 10.38 -4.73
N ARG A 100 -3.35 10.39 -3.73
CA ARG A 100 -2.99 10.29 -2.30
C ARG A 100 -2.37 8.95 -1.88
N CYS A 101 -2.40 7.92 -2.74
CA CYS A 101 -1.71 6.67 -2.47
C CYS A 101 -0.20 6.71 -2.81
N SER A 102 0.31 7.82 -3.38
CA SER A 102 1.74 7.97 -3.68
C SER A 102 2.53 8.36 -2.41
N PRO A 103 3.68 7.71 -2.14
CA PRO A 103 4.58 8.09 -1.05
C PRO A 103 5.06 9.54 -1.09
N PHE A 104 5.09 10.18 -2.27
CA PHE A 104 5.40 11.60 -2.39
C PHE A 104 4.41 12.45 -1.59
N PHE A 105 3.12 12.15 -1.66
CA PHE A 105 2.12 12.93 -0.95
C PHE A 105 2.17 12.67 0.55
N TRP A 106 2.49 11.46 0.99
CA TRP A 106 2.74 11.17 2.41
C TRP A 106 3.92 11.99 2.94
N ALA A 107 5.02 12.04 2.17
CA ALA A 107 6.21 12.81 2.52
C ALA A 107 5.95 14.32 2.50
N PHE A 108 5.19 14.79 1.51
CA PHE A 108 4.76 16.19 1.41
C PHE A 108 3.90 16.62 2.60
N ALA A 109 2.96 15.77 3.04
CA ALA A 109 2.15 16.03 4.23
C ALA A 109 2.99 16.18 5.50
N ARG A 110 4.09 15.42 5.61
CA ARG A 110 5.05 15.59 6.70
C ARG A 110 5.84 16.89 6.60
N ALA A 111 6.22 17.31 5.40
CA ALA A 111 7.02 18.51 5.20
C ALA A 111 6.22 19.80 5.47
N VAL A 112 4.91 19.80 5.18
CA VAL A 112 4.07 21.00 5.23
C VAL A 112 2.93 20.84 6.24
N ASP A 113 2.96 21.61 7.34
CA ASP A 113 1.93 21.57 8.40
C ASP A 113 0.53 22.00 7.92
N GLN A 114 0.47 22.82 6.86
CA GLN A 114 -0.75 23.27 6.18
C GLN A 114 -1.03 22.49 4.89
N SER A 115 -0.55 21.25 4.78
CA SER A 115 -0.73 20.44 3.56
C SER A 115 -2.18 20.40 3.08
N LYS A 116 -3.16 20.47 3.99
CA LYS A 116 -4.59 20.61 3.69
C LYS A 116 -4.92 21.79 2.76
N GLU A 117 -4.33 22.97 2.96
CA GLU A 117 -4.59 24.15 2.12
C GLU A 117 -3.98 24.01 0.72
N ILE A 118 -2.87 23.28 0.59
CA ILE A 118 -2.25 22.98 -0.71
C ILE A 118 -3.01 21.86 -1.43
N TYR A 119 -3.49 20.86 -0.69
CA TYR A 119 -4.42 19.87 -1.20
C TYR A 119 -5.70 20.54 -1.68
N ASP A 120 -6.22 21.52 -0.94
CA ASP A 120 -7.39 22.30 -1.34
C ASP A 120 -7.16 22.99 -2.69
N ILE A 121 -5.95 23.46 -3.04
CA ILE A 121 -5.66 24.01 -4.39
C ILE A 121 -5.76 22.93 -5.48
N THR A 122 -5.22 21.72 -5.22
CA THR A 122 -5.26 20.61 -6.19
C THR A 122 -6.60 19.87 -6.24
N ASP A 123 -7.41 20.02 -5.18
CA ASP A 123 -8.72 19.39 -4.99
C ASP A 123 -9.85 20.35 -5.38
N SER A 124 -9.60 21.65 -5.37
CA SER A 124 -10.49 22.71 -5.90
C SER A 124 -10.42 22.85 -7.42
N ILE A 125 -9.70 21.98 -8.12
CA ILE A 125 -9.89 21.78 -9.56
C ILE A 125 -11.02 20.76 -9.71
N PRO A 126 -12.29 21.19 -9.83
CA PRO A 126 -13.43 20.29 -9.82
C PRO A 126 -13.42 19.38 -11.06
N ALA A 127 -14.00 18.19 -10.93
CA ALA A 127 -14.44 17.45 -12.11
C ALA A 127 -15.38 18.34 -12.95
N PRO A 128 -15.29 18.33 -14.30
CA PRO A 128 -14.50 17.42 -15.14
C PRO A 128 -13.06 17.90 -15.44
N LEU A 129 -12.57 18.98 -14.82
CA LEU A 129 -11.28 19.59 -15.20
C LEU A 129 -10.07 18.71 -14.86
N LYS A 130 -10.16 17.89 -13.80
CA LYS A 130 -9.16 16.91 -13.37
C LYS A 130 -9.80 15.52 -13.41
N GLU A 131 -9.27 14.64 -14.24
CA GLU A 131 -9.63 13.22 -14.29
C GLU A 131 -8.42 12.41 -13.79
N ILE A 132 -8.64 11.57 -12.77
CA ILE A 132 -7.57 10.74 -12.21
C ILE A 132 -7.77 9.34 -12.76
N GLY A 133 -6.78 8.88 -13.51
CA GLY A 133 -6.75 7.53 -14.06
C GLY A 133 -6.16 6.51 -13.08
N PRO A 134 -5.70 5.36 -13.58
CA PRO A 134 -5.17 4.31 -12.72
C PRO A 134 -3.93 4.78 -11.94
N ALA A 135 -3.82 4.27 -10.71
CA ALA A 135 -2.66 4.44 -9.85
C ALA A 135 -1.98 3.09 -9.66
N MET A 136 -0.73 3.01 -10.05
CA MET A 136 0.09 1.79 -10.03
C MET A 136 1.24 1.93 -9.04
N GLN A 137 1.65 0.82 -8.45
CA GLN A 137 2.88 0.70 -7.70
C GLN A 137 3.63 -0.56 -8.14
N ASP A 138 4.87 -0.37 -8.53
CA ASP A 138 5.83 -1.44 -8.78
C ASP A 138 6.78 -1.52 -7.58
N ILE A 139 6.82 -2.67 -6.92
CA ILE A 139 7.67 -2.94 -5.76
C ILE A 139 8.67 -4.03 -6.10
N ASP A 140 9.94 -3.71 -5.90
CA ASP A 140 11.05 -4.65 -6.03
C ASP A 140 11.92 -4.56 -4.77
N LEU A 141 11.70 -5.50 -3.85
CA LEU A 141 12.40 -5.61 -2.58
C LEU A 141 13.87 -6.03 -2.77
N GLU A 142 14.20 -6.76 -3.84
CA GLU A 142 15.57 -7.17 -4.14
C GLU A 142 16.40 -5.96 -4.60
N LYS A 143 15.85 -5.16 -5.51
CA LYS A 143 16.46 -3.89 -5.95
C LYS A 143 16.27 -2.76 -4.93
N LYS A 144 15.46 -2.98 -3.88
CA LYS A 144 15.10 -2.00 -2.87
C LYS A 144 14.49 -0.74 -3.47
N THR A 145 13.57 -0.92 -4.42
CA THR A 145 12.90 0.19 -5.12
C THR A 145 11.40 0.08 -5.05
N LEU A 146 10.74 1.23 -4.99
CA LEU A 146 9.29 1.36 -5.22
C LEU A 146 9.05 2.48 -6.22
N VAL A 147 8.28 2.20 -7.27
CA VAL A 147 7.88 3.19 -8.27
C VAL A 147 6.36 3.32 -8.27
N SER A 148 5.86 4.48 -7.84
CA SER A 148 4.44 4.80 -7.88
C SER A 148 4.14 5.66 -9.10
N LYS A 149 3.15 5.27 -9.90
CA LYS A 149 2.72 5.96 -11.12
C LYS A 149 1.24 6.28 -11.02
N VAL A 150 0.86 7.55 -11.11
CA VAL A 150 -0.56 7.95 -11.09
C VAL A 150 -0.90 8.74 -12.33
N LYS A 151 -1.85 8.24 -13.12
CA LYS A 151 -2.32 8.97 -14.31
C LYS A 151 -3.20 10.15 -13.88
N VAL A 152 -2.86 11.34 -14.34
CA VAL A 152 -3.63 12.57 -14.14
C VAL A 152 -3.91 13.18 -15.51
N ALA A 153 -5.17 13.39 -15.82
CA ALA A 153 -5.63 14.07 -17.02
C ALA A 153 -6.26 15.42 -16.63
N THR A 154 -5.98 16.44 -17.44
CA THR A 154 -6.56 17.78 -17.31
C THR A 154 -7.28 18.12 -18.61
N PHE A 155 -8.61 18.23 -18.53
CA PHE A 155 -9.61 18.49 -19.60
C PHE A 155 -9.11 18.47 -21.06
N GLY A 156 -8.94 17.28 -21.66
CA GLY A 156 -8.69 17.09 -23.11
C GLY A 156 -7.39 17.69 -23.70
N LEU A 157 -6.63 18.43 -22.91
CA LEU A 157 -5.44 19.14 -23.36
C LEU A 157 -4.17 18.37 -23.03
N ALA A 158 -4.14 17.73 -21.84
CA ALA A 158 -2.95 17.13 -21.25
C ALA A 158 -3.30 15.87 -20.44
N THR A 159 -2.65 14.75 -20.74
CA THR A 159 -2.57 13.59 -19.85
C THR A 159 -1.13 13.43 -19.45
N SER A 160 -0.85 13.24 -18.16
CA SER A 160 0.49 12.95 -17.66
C SER A 160 0.44 11.86 -16.59
N ILE A 161 1.49 11.07 -16.50
CA ILE A 161 1.69 10.07 -15.46
C ILE A 161 2.64 10.68 -14.43
N MET A 162 2.16 10.94 -13.23
CA MET A 162 3.03 11.33 -12.12
C MET A 162 3.79 10.12 -11.61
N THR A 163 5.10 10.05 -11.89
CA THR A 163 5.97 8.96 -11.44
C THR A 163 6.80 9.42 -10.24
N THR A 164 6.54 8.80 -9.08
CA THR A 164 7.32 8.94 -7.84
C THR A 164 8.22 7.73 -7.67
N ARG A 165 9.52 7.96 -7.48
CA ARG A 165 10.52 6.90 -7.24
C ARG A 165 11.00 6.96 -5.81
N CYS A 166 10.99 5.82 -5.13
CA CYS A 166 11.43 5.66 -3.76
C CYS A 166 12.48 4.56 -3.64
N ASN A 167 13.37 4.71 -2.67
CA ASN A 167 14.25 3.64 -2.20
C ASN A 167 13.62 2.99 -0.96
N VAL A 168 13.62 1.66 -0.91
CA VAL A 168 13.26 0.89 0.29
C VAL A 168 14.48 0.85 1.20
N LEU A 169 14.43 1.59 2.31
CA LEU A 169 15.57 1.68 3.22
C LEU A 169 15.72 0.39 4.05
N ARG A 170 14.61 -0.06 4.63
CA ARG A 170 14.54 -1.25 5.48
C ARG A 170 13.10 -1.70 5.70
N GLU A 171 12.95 -2.96 6.06
CA GLU A 171 11.76 -3.51 6.69
C GLU A 171 11.77 -3.15 8.18
N GLU A 172 10.63 -2.74 8.73
CA GLU A 172 10.44 -2.45 10.16
C GLU A 172 9.36 -3.34 10.75
N GLY A 173 9.78 -4.45 11.37
CA GLY A 173 8.83 -5.45 11.87
C GLY A 173 8.33 -6.35 10.75
N LEU A 174 7.12 -6.88 10.89
CA LEU A 174 6.54 -7.81 9.92
C LEU A 174 5.80 -7.09 8.79
N ASP A 175 5.26 -5.91 9.05
CA ASP A 175 4.25 -5.27 8.20
C ASP A 175 4.70 -3.95 7.58
N ARG A 176 5.92 -3.46 7.84
CA ARG A 176 6.28 -2.08 7.46
C ARG A 176 7.49 -2.00 6.56
N LEU A 177 7.39 -1.15 5.54
CA LEU A 177 8.50 -0.70 4.72
C LEU A 177 8.78 0.77 4.97
N ARG A 178 10.01 1.08 5.37
CA ARG A 178 10.50 2.46 5.37
C ARG A 178 10.96 2.83 3.96
N LEU A 179 10.30 3.82 3.39
CA LEU A 179 10.56 4.33 2.05
C LEU A 179 11.19 5.71 2.15
N LYS A 180 12.18 5.99 1.29
CA LYS A 180 12.70 7.34 1.07
C LYS A 180 12.32 7.81 -0.32
N VAL A 181 11.57 8.89 -0.40
CA VAL A 181 11.23 9.53 -1.68
C VAL A 181 12.51 10.09 -2.29
N SER A 182 12.82 9.69 -3.52
CA SER A 182 14.01 10.14 -4.24
C SER A 182 13.66 11.25 -5.23
N SER A 183 12.67 11.00 -6.10
CA SER A 183 12.33 11.94 -7.16
C SER A 183 10.87 11.81 -7.61
N THR A 184 10.35 12.89 -8.20
CA THR A 184 9.04 12.90 -8.87
C THR A 184 9.21 13.48 -10.27
N LYS A 185 8.60 12.85 -11.28
CA LYS A 185 8.62 13.32 -12.67
C LYS A 185 7.26 13.16 -13.33
N PRO A 186 6.74 14.18 -14.04
CA PRO A 186 5.65 14.00 -14.98
C PRO A 186 6.18 13.26 -16.20
N GLU A 187 5.66 12.08 -16.45
CA GLU A 187 5.95 11.24 -17.60
C GLU A 187 4.77 11.27 -18.58
N GLU A 188 5.05 10.93 -19.84
CA GLU A 188 4.05 10.78 -20.90
C GLU A 188 3.12 11.98 -21.10
N SER A 189 3.60 13.20 -20.86
CA SER A 189 2.80 14.42 -21.03
C SER A 189 2.40 14.62 -22.49
N THR A 190 1.11 14.54 -22.78
CA THR A 190 0.59 14.77 -24.15
C THR A 190 0.80 16.22 -24.63
N VAL A 191 1.02 17.17 -23.71
CA VAL A 191 1.36 18.57 -24.05
C VAL A 191 2.75 18.66 -24.66
N LEU A 192 3.71 17.91 -24.14
CA LEU A 192 5.07 17.90 -24.68
C LEU A 192 5.09 17.20 -26.04
N LYS A 193 4.38 16.09 -26.19
CA LYS A 193 4.24 15.39 -27.47
C LYS A 193 3.61 16.28 -28.56
N LYS A 194 2.71 17.21 -28.21
CA LYS A 194 2.12 18.19 -29.15
C LYS A 194 3.14 19.22 -29.69
N LEU A 195 4.32 19.36 -29.06
CA LEU A 195 5.41 20.23 -29.54
C LEU A 195 6.30 19.56 -30.60
N GLY A 196 5.98 18.32 -31.03
CA GLY A 196 6.72 17.61 -32.08
C GLY A 196 8.16 17.27 -31.66
N PRO A 197 9.15 17.29 -32.58
CA PRO A 197 10.54 16.94 -32.28
C PRO A 197 11.19 17.79 -31.19
N LEU A 198 10.72 19.02 -30.99
CA LEU A 198 11.11 19.88 -29.87
C LEU A 198 10.57 19.34 -28.54
N GLY A 199 9.36 18.80 -28.52
CA GLY A 199 8.78 18.13 -27.37
C GLY A 199 9.58 16.92 -26.91
N ASP A 200 9.99 16.06 -27.85
CA ASP A 200 10.80 14.87 -27.56
C ASP A 200 12.20 15.24 -27.04
N LEU A 201 12.80 16.30 -27.59
CA LEU A 201 14.07 16.85 -27.09
C LEU A 201 13.93 17.44 -25.67
N LEU A 202 12.82 18.11 -25.38
CA LEU A 202 12.52 18.67 -24.05
C LEU A 202 12.24 17.58 -23.01
N ASP A 203 11.54 16.51 -23.39
CA ASP A 203 11.28 15.34 -22.54
C ASP A 203 12.58 14.61 -22.16
N GLN A 204 13.54 14.55 -23.09
CA GLN A 204 14.83 13.88 -22.91
C GLN A 204 15.90 14.74 -22.21
N GLN A 205 15.95 16.06 -22.48
CA GLN A 205 17.01 16.93 -21.98
C GLN A 205 16.61 17.81 -20.79
N ILE A 206 15.34 18.22 -20.66
CA ILE A 206 14.92 19.24 -19.68
C ILE A 206 14.17 18.64 -18.50
N LEU A 207 13.39 17.58 -18.67
CA LEU A 207 12.68 16.93 -17.56
C LEU A 207 13.56 15.89 -16.87
N LYS A 208 14.69 16.32 -16.30
CA LYS A 208 15.32 15.53 -15.24
C LYS A 208 14.27 15.34 -14.13
N PRO A 209 14.14 14.13 -13.54
CA PRO A 209 13.27 13.95 -12.40
C PRO A 209 13.57 15.01 -11.33
N PHE A 210 12.53 15.69 -10.86
CA PHE A 210 12.69 16.67 -9.80
C PHE A 210 13.16 15.93 -8.54
N PRO A 211 14.23 16.35 -7.87
CA PRO A 211 14.76 15.69 -6.68
C PRO A 211 13.88 15.99 -5.45
N SER A 212 12.63 15.53 -5.51
CA SER A 212 11.59 15.76 -4.50
C SER A 212 12.08 15.40 -3.10
N GLY A 213 12.86 14.32 -2.95
CA GLY A 213 13.42 13.93 -1.67
C GLY A 213 14.27 15.02 -1.05
N GLU A 214 15.24 15.55 -1.79
CA GLU A 214 16.13 16.61 -1.32
C GLU A 214 15.36 17.90 -1.02
N ALA A 215 14.41 18.27 -1.89
CA ALA A 215 13.58 19.44 -1.68
C ALA A 215 12.73 19.33 -0.40
N LEU A 216 12.15 18.15 -0.12
CA LEU A 216 11.39 17.88 1.09
C LEU A 216 12.29 17.97 2.34
N GLU A 217 13.48 17.37 2.31
CA GLU A 217 14.45 17.46 3.41
C GLU A 217 14.88 18.90 3.71
N GLN A 218 14.99 19.76 2.70
CA GLN A 218 15.26 21.20 2.90
C GLN A 218 14.13 21.94 3.58
N VAL A 219 12.87 21.52 3.36
CA VAL A 219 11.70 22.09 4.05
C VAL A 219 11.64 21.60 5.48
N ARG A 220 11.82 20.29 5.69
CA ARG A 220 11.82 19.65 7.02
C ARG A 220 12.65 18.39 6.99
N GLU A 221 13.65 18.32 7.85
CA GLU A 221 14.50 17.15 8.02
C GLU A 221 13.66 15.90 8.36
N GLY A 222 13.96 14.79 7.67
CA GLY A 222 13.29 13.51 7.78
C GLY A 222 11.92 13.44 7.10
N SER A 223 11.46 14.50 6.41
CA SER A 223 10.13 14.49 5.76
C SER A 223 10.09 13.64 4.49
N SER A 224 11.23 13.37 3.85
CA SER A 224 11.30 12.49 2.67
C SER A 224 11.14 11.00 3.00
N GLU A 225 11.25 10.63 4.28
CA GLU A 225 11.11 9.26 4.75
C GLU A 225 9.69 8.99 5.26
N VAL A 226 9.02 8.01 4.68
CA VAL A 226 7.66 7.59 5.07
C VAL A 226 7.62 6.11 5.36
N ILE A 227 6.60 5.67 6.10
CA ILE A 227 6.44 4.26 6.45
C ILE A 227 5.13 3.77 5.82
N MET A 228 5.26 2.81 4.91
CA MET A 228 4.14 2.08 4.34
C MET A 228 3.88 0.84 5.21
N CYS A 229 2.68 0.72 5.77
CA CYS A 229 2.24 -0.45 6.51
C CYS A 229 1.37 -1.32 5.60
N THR A 230 1.75 -2.58 5.38
CA THR A 230 0.98 -3.59 4.66
C THR A 230 0.41 -4.58 5.65
N THR A 231 -0.85 -4.39 6.01
CA THR A 231 -1.56 -5.18 7.05
C THR A 231 -2.17 -6.47 6.51
N PHE A 232 -2.41 -6.54 5.20
CA PHE A 232 -2.85 -7.74 4.52
C PHE A 232 -2.22 -7.80 3.12
N CYS A 233 -1.73 -8.97 2.72
CA CYS A 233 -1.25 -9.21 1.37
C CYS A 233 -1.36 -10.67 0.99
N ASP A 234 -2.05 -10.96 -0.12
CA ASP A 234 -2.05 -12.27 -0.75
C ASP A 234 -1.66 -12.19 -2.23
N GLU A 235 -1.95 -13.24 -2.98
CA GLU A 235 -1.64 -13.33 -4.41
C GLU A 235 -2.40 -12.32 -5.28
N SER A 236 -3.54 -11.78 -4.86
CA SER A 236 -4.34 -10.88 -5.71
C SER A 236 -4.78 -9.58 -5.04
N LEU A 237 -4.72 -9.49 -3.72
CA LEU A 237 -5.17 -8.34 -2.94
C LEU A 237 -4.10 -7.92 -1.93
N ARG A 238 -3.90 -6.61 -1.80
CA ARG A 238 -3.06 -6.01 -0.78
C ARG A 238 -3.79 -4.82 -0.15
N ILE A 239 -3.67 -4.71 1.16
CA ILE A 239 -4.10 -3.56 1.93
C ILE A 239 -2.88 -2.82 2.44
N SER A 240 -2.81 -1.52 2.21
CA SER A 240 -1.76 -0.68 2.79
C SER A 240 -2.32 0.54 3.50
N ARG A 241 -1.54 1.06 4.45
CA ARG A 241 -1.81 2.27 5.24
C ARG A 241 -0.55 3.12 5.31
N ASN A 242 -0.70 4.43 5.45
CA ASN A 242 0.40 5.32 5.82
C ASN A 242 0.55 5.30 7.34
N ALA A 243 1.75 5.09 7.89
CA ALA A 243 1.92 5.08 9.35
C ALA A 243 1.51 6.40 10.04
N ASP A 244 1.68 7.54 9.35
CA ASP A 244 1.34 8.86 9.90
C ASP A 244 -0.17 9.16 9.84
N ALA A 245 -0.92 8.40 9.05
CA ALA A 245 -2.36 8.50 8.87
C ALA A 245 -2.97 7.09 8.76
N PHE A 246 -2.78 6.27 9.81
CA PHE A 246 -3.04 4.83 9.76
C PHE A 246 -4.51 4.46 9.48
N ASN A 247 -5.43 5.36 9.79
CA ASN A 247 -6.85 5.24 9.50
C ASN A 247 -7.18 5.40 7.99
N GLU A 248 -6.22 5.81 7.16
CA GLU A 248 -6.38 5.87 5.71
C GLU A 248 -5.99 4.53 5.07
N VAL A 249 -7.01 3.84 4.55
CA VAL A 249 -6.86 2.52 3.94
C VAL A 249 -6.79 2.62 2.42
N PHE A 250 -5.78 1.96 1.84
CA PHE A 250 -5.61 1.82 0.40
C PHE A 250 -5.76 0.35 0.01
N VAL A 251 -6.62 0.08 -0.98
CA VAL A 251 -6.89 -1.28 -1.46
C VAL A 251 -6.27 -1.45 -2.84
N TRP A 252 -5.51 -2.53 -3.00
CA TRP A 252 -4.72 -2.79 -4.19
C TRP A 252 -4.99 -4.17 -4.76
N VAL A 253 -5.04 -4.28 -6.09
CA VAL A 253 -5.09 -5.56 -6.79
C VAL A 253 -3.80 -5.82 -7.54
N ARG A 254 -3.35 -7.07 -7.54
CA ARG A 254 -2.16 -7.44 -8.29
C ARG A 254 -2.44 -7.40 -9.78
N LYS A 255 -1.49 -6.85 -10.55
CA LYS A 255 -1.47 -6.91 -12.01
C LYS A 255 -0.44 -7.89 -12.54
N ASP A 256 0.70 -7.95 -11.88
CA ASP A 256 1.78 -8.83 -12.27
C ASP A 256 2.62 -9.22 -11.05
N PHE A 257 3.18 -10.42 -11.08
CA PHE A 257 4.26 -10.78 -10.18
C PHE A 257 5.58 -10.31 -10.82
N GLY A 258 6.48 -9.70 -10.05
CA GLY A 258 7.73 -9.19 -10.61
C GLY A 258 8.52 -10.28 -11.37
N GLU A 259 9.39 -9.88 -12.31
CA GLU A 259 10.08 -10.75 -13.29
C GLU A 259 10.85 -11.97 -12.71
N ASN A 260 10.99 -12.08 -11.37
CA ASN A 260 11.65 -13.20 -10.69
C ASN A 260 10.70 -14.25 -10.06
N SER A 261 9.37 -14.15 -10.22
CA SER A 261 8.43 -15.08 -9.54
C SER A 261 8.20 -16.41 -10.26
N MET A 262 8.79 -16.65 -11.45
CA MET A 262 8.62 -17.89 -12.21
C MET A 262 9.95 -18.58 -12.51
N SER A 263 10.61 -19.08 -11.47
CA SER A 263 11.44 -20.27 -11.57
C SER A 263 11.34 -21.10 -10.28
N MET A 264 10.11 -21.42 -9.88
CA MET A 264 9.89 -22.65 -9.11
C MET A 264 9.40 -23.70 -10.11
N GLU A 265 10.36 -24.41 -10.70
CA GLU A 265 10.10 -25.68 -11.38
C GLU A 265 9.51 -26.64 -10.35
N PHE A 266 8.30 -27.14 -10.63
CA PHE A 266 7.71 -28.30 -9.96
C PHE A 266 8.30 -29.59 -10.53
#